data_AF-A0A1Y2LLH7-F1
#
_entry.id   AF-A0A1Y2LLH7-F1
#
_cell.length_a   1.000
_cell.length_b   1.000
_cell.length_c   1.000
_cell.angle_alpha   90.00
_cell.angle_beta   90.00
_cell.angle_gamma   90.00
#
_symmetry.space_group_name_H-M   'P 1'
#
loop_
_entity.id
_entity.type
_entity.pdbx_description
1 polymer ?
#
loop_
_entity_poly.entity_id
_entity_poly.type
_entity_poly.pdbx_seq_one_letter_code
_entity_poly.pdbx_strand_id
1 'polypeptide(L)'
;MSSRRSARAATKAPVKYTSDSEGSDFGEKKPKRTSKKAVQATLKKSTKRPQPSDDEIEKMPKRRRKSPETLAAELADKSKKQEEKAANQKAKQRWEAWLKENDVSGKLLDAEPEREDCVTKTDALKHYNLKANELITMRHFEKSNQYGGQTKLFPAVEVKNVAFRKYGLLAGLTDEQEILKKGEEMWEKEYAALIELRIISSRGSRHSNDAQSTPKKPKEEPASKPKTPKSKTPKQRWAAYVEEHIVGDQKLSEEPEDGINQSDSKANFQLLPGDLVCLPHFPKPNQKYGNTTKLFKKADVQALAYRKAVTIAGIEEDGDVQDSLSKGQGLLGSTGSATSKTKDVTGAQESTAQED
;
A
#
# COMPACT_ATOMS: atom_id res chain seq x y z
N MET A 1 48.04 -41.96 -19.75
CA MET A 1 47.46 -42.15 -21.09
C MET A 1 45.95 -41.99 -21.02
N SER A 2 45.40 -41.29 -22.02
CA SER A 2 44.02 -41.30 -22.49
C SER A 2 42.91 -40.59 -21.68
N SER A 3 42.69 -39.35 -22.11
CA SER A 3 41.53 -38.47 -21.99
C SER A 3 40.20 -39.09 -22.47
N ARG A 4 39.06 -38.75 -21.82
CA ARG A 4 37.71 -38.67 -22.43
C ARG A 4 36.94 -37.53 -21.75
N ARG A 5 36.97 -36.33 -22.34
CA ARG A 5 36.01 -35.74 -23.29
C ARG A 5 34.79 -35.08 -22.61
N SER A 6 35.01 -33.80 -22.31
CA SER A 6 34.01 -32.73 -22.25
C SER A 6 33.22 -32.64 -23.57
N ALA A 7 31.89 -32.51 -23.47
CA ALA A 7 31.03 -32.09 -24.56
C ALA A 7 30.32 -30.79 -24.18
N ARG A 8 30.63 -29.74 -24.95
CA ARG A 8 29.94 -28.44 -24.99
C ARG A 8 28.65 -28.58 -25.81
N ALA A 9 27.62 -27.82 -25.46
CA ALA A 9 26.76 -27.17 -26.44
C ALA A 9 26.18 -25.88 -25.84
N ALA A 10 26.83 -24.77 -26.18
CA ALA A 10 26.34 -23.42 -26.01
C ALA A 10 25.75 -22.97 -27.35
N THR A 11 24.48 -22.58 -27.36
CA THR A 11 23.89 -21.77 -28.44
C THR A 11 22.86 -20.83 -27.82
N LYS A 12 23.33 -19.71 -27.25
CA LYS A 12 22.49 -18.54 -27.01
C LYS A 12 22.44 -17.75 -28.31
N ALA A 13 21.24 -17.58 -28.85
CA ALA A 13 21.00 -16.81 -30.07
C ALA A 13 21.37 -15.33 -29.86
N PRO A 14 22.00 -14.67 -30.86
CA PRO A 14 22.26 -13.23 -30.80
C PRO A 14 20.96 -12.46 -31.05
N VAL A 15 20.57 -11.63 -30.08
CA VAL A 15 19.53 -10.61 -30.23
C VAL A 15 20.09 -9.51 -31.13
N LYS A 16 19.59 -9.43 -32.36
CA LYS A 16 19.84 -8.31 -33.27
C LYS A 16 19.03 -7.11 -32.79
N TYR A 17 19.69 -6.08 -32.28
CA TYR A 17 19.12 -4.74 -32.21
C TYR A 17 19.35 -4.08 -33.56
N THR A 18 18.31 -4.00 -34.38
CA THR A 18 18.27 -3.03 -35.48
C THR A 18 17.92 -1.68 -34.85
N SER A 19 18.98 -0.91 -34.59
CA SER A 19 18.95 0.53 -34.52
C SER A 19 18.55 1.06 -35.89
N ASP A 20 17.43 1.77 -35.98
CA ASP A 20 17.14 2.78 -37.00
C ASP A 20 15.95 3.60 -36.52
N SER A 21 16.20 4.83 -36.08
CA SER A 21 15.46 6.02 -36.52
C SER A 21 16.09 7.24 -35.87
N GLU A 22 17.15 7.73 -36.50
CA GLU A 22 17.48 9.16 -36.52
C GLU A 22 16.28 9.95 -37.05
N GLY A 23 16.13 11.19 -36.55
CA GLY A 23 15.40 12.23 -37.26
C GLY A 23 14.04 12.61 -36.68
N SER A 24 14.02 13.47 -35.66
CA SER A 24 13.01 14.54 -35.66
C SER A 24 13.52 15.76 -34.90
N ASP A 25 14.01 16.68 -35.71
CA ASP A 25 14.44 18.04 -35.44
C ASP A 25 13.23 18.94 -35.09
N PHE A 26 13.53 20.03 -34.38
CA PHE A 26 12.63 21.03 -33.82
C PHE A 26 11.63 21.62 -34.82
N GLY A 27 10.36 21.76 -34.39
CA GLY A 27 9.35 22.48 -35.17
C GLY A 27 8.12 22.92 -34.36
N GLU A 28 8.24 24.11 -33.76
CA GLU A 28 7.18 25.10 -33.54
C GLU A 28 5.97 24.84 -32.62
N LYS A 29 5.95 25.68 -31.58
CA LYS A 29 4.80 26.09 -30.78
C LYS A 29 3.62 26.54 -31.67
N LYS A 30 2.44 25.93 -31.50
CA LYS A 30 1.14 26.62 -31.67
C LYS A 30 0.13 26.22 -30.58
N PRO A 31 -0.59 27.18 -29.99
CA PRO A 31 -1.56 26.93 -28.92
C PRO A 31 -2.89 26.48 -29.54
N LYS A 32 -3.44 25.34 -29.11
CA LYS A 32 -4.75 24.86 -29.58
C LYS A 32 -5.77 24.79 -28.44
N ARG A 33 -6.40 25.96 -28.25
CA ARG A 33 -7.86 26.15 -28.37
C ARG A 33 -8.74 25.30 -27.44
N THR A 34 -9.13 25.92 -26.34
CA THR A 34 -10.28 25.58 -25.49
C THR A 34 -11.55 25.41 -26.34
N SER A 35 -12.06 24.19 -26.45
CA SER A 35 -13.41 23.94 -26.96
C SER A 35 -14.41 24.13 -25.81
N LYS A 36 -15.02 25.32 -25.73
CA LYS A 36 -16.31 25.52 -25.07
C LYS A 36 -17.33 24.62 -25.79
N LYS A 37 -17.68 23.48 -25.19
CA LYS A 37 -18.80 22.67 -25.66
C LYS A 37 -20.06 23.17 -24.96
N ALA A 38 -20.86 23.92 -25.71
CA ALA A 38 -22.18 24.37 -25.30
C ALA A 38 -23.06 23.16 -24.95
N VAL A 39 -23.65 23.20 -23.77
CA VAL A 39 -24.64 22.24 -23.29
C VAL A 39 -25.94 22.53 -24.05
N GLN A 40 -26.25 21.72 -25.06
CA GLN A 40 -27.60 21.66 -25.60
C GLN A 40 -28.47 20.88 -24.62
N ALA A 41 -29.43 21.57 -24.02
CA ALA A 41 -30.53 21.01 -23.25
C ALA A 41 -31.40 20.13 -24.17
N THR A 42 -31.37 18.82 -23.96
CA THR A 42 -32.36 17.91 -24.55
C THR A 42 -33.36 17.53 -23.46
N LEU A 43 -34.58 18.04 -23.59
CA LEU A 43 -35.75 17.56 -22.85
C LEU A 43 -35.95 16.08 -23.19
N LYS A 44 -35.59 15.18 -22.25
CA LYS A 44 -36.02 13.78 -22.31
C LYS A 44 -37.41 13.65 -21.70
N LYS A 45 -38.34 13.39 -22.60
CA LYS A 45 -39.71 12.92 -22.40
C LYS A 45 -39.77 11.85 -21.29
N SER A 46 -40.60 12.11 -20.29
CA SER A 46 -40.85 11.26 -19.13
C SER A 46 -41.45 9.92 -19.53
N THR A 47 -40.69 8.84 -19.35
CA THR A 47 -41.24 7.48 -19.34
C THR A 47 -41.88 7.22 -17.99
N LYS A 48 -43.17 6.89 -18.04
CA LYS A 48 -44.07 6.57 -16.94
C LYS A 48 -43.47 5.44 -16.07
N ARG A 49 -43.04 5.78 -14.86
CA ARG A 49 -42.57 4.83 -13.85
C ARG A 49 -43.79 4.11 -13.25
N PRO A 50 -43.79 2.77 -13.11
CA PRO A 50 -44.84 2.05 -12.42
C PRO A 50 -44.91 2.51 -10.97
N GLN A 51 -46.12 2.75 -10.48
CA GLN A 51 -46.38 3.12 -9.09
C GLN A 51 -45.95 1.96 -8.17
N PRO A 52 -45.22 2.25 -7.07
CA PRO A 52 -45.11 1.32 -5.97
C PRO A 52 -46.48 1.21 -5.27
N SER A 53 -46.88 -0.02 -4.97
CA SER A 53 -48.06 -0.40 -4.20
C SER A 53 -48.06 0.22 -2.79
N ASP A 54 -49.25 0.56 -2.30
CA ASP A 54 -49.52 1.35 -1.09
C ASP A 54 -49.23 0.66 0.27
N ASP A 55 -48.72 -0.58 0.30
CA ASP A 55 -48.66 -1.39 1.54
C ASP A 55 -47.28 -1.47 2.26
N GLU A 56 -46.30 -0.61 1.94
CA GLU A 56 -45.00 -0.61 2.65
C GLU A 56 -44.46 0.79 3.03
N ILE A 57 -45.36 1.74 3.31
CA ILE A 57 -45.00 3.11 3.75
C ILE A 57 -45.09 3.24 5.28
N GLU A 58 -44.42 2.38 6.04
CA GLU A 58 -44.13 2.68 7.44
C GLU A 58 -42.69 2.30 7.78
N LYS A 59 -41.85 3.34 7.96
CA LYS A 59 -40.46 3.37 8.49
C LYS A 59 -39.37 3.85 7.53
N MET A 60 -39.67 4.80 6.63
CA MET A 60 -38.60 5.70 6.17
C MET A 60 -38.24 6.69 7.29
N PRO A 61 -36.99 6.73 7.80
CA PRO A 61 -36.60 7.72 8.79
C PRO A 61 -36.69 9.11 8.16
N LYS A 62 -37.63 9.94 8.66
CA LYS A 62 -37.74 11.37 8.33
C LYS A 62 -36.33 11.98 8.37
N ARG A 63 -35.84 12.41 7.20
CA ARG A 63 -34.59 13.18 7.04
C ARG A 63 -34.63 14.35 8.01
N ARG A 64 -33.98 14.20 9.18
CA ARG A 64 -33.78 15.30 10.13
C ARG A 64 -32.95 16.35 9.40
N ARG A 65 -33.51 17.55 9.22
CA ARG A 65 -32.75 18.72 8.76
C ARG A 65 -31.63 18.93 9.77
N LYS A 66 -30.38 18.75 9.35
CA LYS A 66 -29.20 19.10 10.15
C LYS A 66 -29.32 20.57 10.56
N SER A 67 -29.09 20.88 11.84
CA SER A 67 -29.14 22.26 12.31
C SER A 67 -28.06 23.08 11.61
N PRO A 68 -28.30 24.37 11.30
CA PRO A 68 -27.33 25.23 10.61
C PRO A 68 -25.97 25.31 11.34
N GLU A 69 -25.96 25.16 12.66
CA GLU A 69 -24.75 25.11 13.48
C GLU A 69 -23.87 23.87 13.20
N THR A 70 -24.47 22.70 12.97
CA THR A 70 -23.72 21.49 12.59
C THR A 70 -23.10 21.59 11.19
N LEU A 71 -23.73 22.34 10.28
CA LEU A 71 -23.17 22.58 8.95
C LEU A 71 -21.97 23.53 8.99
N ALA A 72 -21.99 24.55 9.85
CA ALA A 72 -20.87 25.46 10.03
C ALA A 72 -19.63 24.76 10.61
N ALA A 73 -19.81 23.91 11.62
CA ALA A 73 -18.73 23.09 12.18
C ALA A 73 -18.16 22.10 11.15
N GLU A 74 -19.02 21.42 10.38
CA GLU A 74 -18.59 20.46 9.34
C GLU A 74 -17.79 21.16 8.21
N LEU A 75 -18.14 22.40 7.85
CA LEU A 75 -17.39 23.20 6.87
C LEU A 75 -16.03 23.67 7.43
N ALA A 76 -15.97 24.09 8.69
CA ALA A 76 -14.71 24.49 9.33
C ALA A 76 -13.71 23.32 9.38
N ASP A 77 -14.16 22.11 9.74
CA ASP A 77 -13.32 20.92 9.78
C ASP A 77 -12.85 20.49 8.38
N LYS A 78 -13.70 20.64 7.36
CA LYS A 78 -13.31 20.38 5.97
C LYS A 78 -12.26 21.39 5.48
N SER A 79 -12.40 22.67 5.83
CA SER A 79 -11.40 23.71 5.50
C SER A 79 -10.05 23.39 6.12
N LYS A 80 -10.03 23.10 7.44
CA LYS A 80 -8.80 22.74 8.16
C LYS A 80 -8.09 21.53 7.53
N LYS A 81 -8.83 20.47 7.20
CA LYS A 81 -8.27 19.28 6.53
C LYS A 81 -7.72 19.60 5.13
N GLN A 82 -8.34 20.53 4.41
CA GLN A 82 -7.86 20.93 3.09
C GLN A 82 -6.59 21.79 3.20
N GLU A 83 -6.55 22.71 4.16
CA GLU A 83 -5.37 23.53 4.47
C GLU A 83 -4.18 22.66 4.91
N GLU A 84 -4.41 21.69 5.79
CA GLU A 84 -3.38 20.74 6.23
C GLU A 84 -2.83 19.92 5.06
N LYS A 85 -3.69 19.45 4.15
CA LYS A 85 -3.26 18.75 2.92
C LYS A 85 -2.43 19.66 2.01
N ALA A 86 -2.84 20.92 1.85
CA ALA A 86 -2.10 21.88 1.04
C ALA A 86 -0.74 22.22 1.67
N ALA A 87 -0.69 22.39 3.00
CA ALA A 87 0.56 22.61 3.74
C ALA A 87 1.51 21.40 3.62
N ASN A 88 1.00 20.18 3.81
CA ASN A 88 1.77 18.95 3.64
C ASN A 88 2.28 18.78 2.19
N GLN A 89 1.50 19.17 1.19
CA GLN A 89 1.94 19.14 -0.21
C GLN A 89 3.05 20.17 -0.47
N LYS A 90 2.92 21.39 0.05
CA LYS A 90 3.96 22.43 -0.04
C LYS A 90 5.25 21.99 0.65
N ALA A 91 5.16 21.39 1.84
CA ALA A 91 6.30 20.87 2.58
C ALA A 91 7.06 19.78 1.79
N LYS A 92 6.33 18.85 1.15
CA LYS A 92 6.92 17.84 0.26
C LYS A 92 7.60 18.46 -0.96
N GLN A 93 6.97 19.44 -1.60
CA GLN A 93 7.57 20.14 -2.73
C GLN A 93 8.86 20.86 -2.33
N ARG A 94 8.87 21.48 -1.14
CA ARG A 94 10.06 22.14 -0.60
C ARG A 94 11.18 21.15 -0.29
N TRP A 95 10.86 19.98 0.27
CA TRP A 95 11.84 18.91 0.48
C TRP A 95 12.46 18.44 -0.85
N GLU A 96 11.63 18.17 -1.86
CA GLU A 96 12.12 17.78 -3.19
C GLU A 96 12.95 18.88 -3.87
N ALA A 97 12.60 20.15 -3.68
CA ALA A 97 13.40 21.28 -4.18
C ALA A 97 14.76 21.34 -3.49
N TRP A 98 14.79 21.19 -2.15
CA TRP A 98 16.03 21.15 -1.38
C TRP A 98 16.94 19.99 -1.82
N LEU A 99 16.38 18.80 -2.06
CA LEU A 99 17.14 17.64 -2.56
C LEU A 99 17.80 17.92 -3.91
N LYS A 100 17.11 18.62 -4.82
CA LYS A 100 17.66 18.99 -6.14
C LYS A 100 18.75 20.05 -6.03
N GLU A 101 18.57 21.03 -5.15
CA GLU A 101 19.55 22.09 -4.92
C GLU A 101 20.83 21.57 -4.25
N ASN A 102 20.70 20.55 -3.40
CA ASN A 102 21.81 19.95 -2.64
C ASN A 102 22.28 18.63 -3.24
N ASP A 103 21.98 18.35 -4.51
CA ASP A 103 22.46 17.15 -5.19
C ASP A 103 23.99 17.21 -5.32
N VAL A 104 24.67 16.31 -4.60
CA VAL A 104 26.13 16.13 -4.67
C VAL A 104 26.48 14.79 -5.31
N SER A 105 25.59 14.24 -6.13
CA SER A 105 25.83 13.00 -6.86
C SER A 105 27.17 13.06 -7.61
N GLY A 106 27.96 12.00 -7.43
CA GLY A 106 29.30 11.88 -8.00
C GLY A 106 30.43 12.50 -7.17
N LYS A 107 30.14 13.24 -6.09
CA LYS A 107 31.19 13.73 -5.17
C LYS A 107 31.51 12.68 -4.12
N LEU A 108 32.74 12.19 -4.13
CA LEU A 108 33.26 11.26 -3.14
C LEU A 108 33.94 12.00 -1.98
N LEU A 109 34.06 11.33 -0.84
CA LEU A 109 34.93 11.77 0.25
C LEU A 109 36.39 11.44 -0.07
N ASP A 110 37.29 12.37 0.25
CA ASP A 110 38.73 12.20 0.00
C ASP A 110 39.38 11.17 0.94
N ALA A 111 38.83 11.01 2.14
CA ALA A 111 39.30 10.09 3.16
C ALA A 111 38.18 9.16 3.65
N GLU A 112 38.56 7.96 4.07
CA GLU A 112 37.64 7.03 4.71
C GLU A 112 37.18 7.63 6.06
N PRO A 113 35.86 7.78 6.30
CA PRO A 113 35.37 8.22 7.60
C PRO A 113 35.68 7.17 8.67
N GLU A 114 35.88 7.61 9.92
CA GLU A 114 36.16 6.69 11.02
C GLU A 114 35.04 5.66 11.19
N ARG A 115 35.42 4.44 11.57
CA ARG A 115 34.48 3.30 11.63
C ARG A 115 33.30 3.57 12.57
N GLU A 116 33.52 4.29 13.66
CA GLU A 116 32.51 4.63 14.67
C GLU A 116 31.56 5.75 14.19
N ASP A 117 32.06 6.60 13.29
CA ASP A 117 31.34 7.76 12.74
C ASP A 117 30.88 7.55 11.30
N CYS A 118 30.84 6.30 10.83
CA CYS A 118 30.37 5.97 9.50
C CYS A 118 29.07 5.14 9.53
N VAL A 119 28.18 5.43 8.59
CA VAL A 119 26.90 4.73 8.42
C VAL A 119 26.86 4.18 7.00
N THR A 120 26.51 2.90 6.86
CA THR A 120 26.35 2.31 5.52
C THR A 120 25.05 2.79 4.86
N LYS A 121 24.97 2.73 3.52
CA LYS A 121 23.70 2.97 2.80
C LYS A 121 22.52 2.21 3.42
N THR A 122 22.70 0.93 3.71
CA THR A 122 21.64 0.08 4.27
C THR A 122 21.20 0.56 5.66
N ASP A 123 22.16 0.99 6.48
CA ASP A 123 21.88 1.47 7.82
C ASP A 123 21.20 2.84 7.79
N ALA A 124 21.60 3.73 6.88
CA ALA A 124 20.92 5.01 6.65
C ALA A 124 19.43 4.81 6.31
N LEU A 125 19.14 3.82 5.44
CA LEU A 125 17.78 3.47 5.04
C LEU A 125 16.95 2.92 6.22
N LYS A 126 17.53 2.04 7.03
CA LYS A 126 16.82 1.34 8.12
C LYS A 126 16.69 2.18 9.39
N HIS A 127 17.76 2.87 9.78
CA HIS A 127 17.84 3.57 11.07
C HIS A 127 17.40 5.03 10.98
N TYR A 128 17.60 5.68 9.84
CA TYR A 128 17.27 7.10 9.69
C TYR A 128 16.04 7.35 8.81
N ASN A 129 15.40 6.29 8.31
CA ASN A 129 14.25 6.36 7.41
C ASN A 129 14.50 7.26 6.19
N LEU A 130 15.75 7.26 5.72
CA LEU A 130 16.17 7.99 4.52
C LEU A 130 16.01 7.11 3.28
N LYS A 131 15.61 7.71 2.18
CA LYS A 131 15.51 7.03 0.88
C LYS A 131 16.82 7.12 0.11
N ALA A 132 17.03 6.20 -0.82
CA ALA A 132 18.25 6.20 -1.64
C ALA A 132 18.46 7.49 -2.45
N ASN A 133 17.38 8.16 -2.88
CA ASN A 133 17.42 9.46 -3.56
C ASN A 133 17.68 10.64 -2.61
N GLU A 134 17.52 10.46 -1.30
CA GLU A 134 17.84 11.50 -0.31
C GLU A 134 19.34 11.47 0.03
N LEU A 135 19.96 10.28 0.00
CA LEU A 135 21.38 10.09 0.22
C LEU A 135 22.28 10.70 -0.86
N ILE A 136 21.74 11.08 -2.02
CA ILE A 136 22.52 11.77 -3.07
C ILE A 136 22.97 13.17 -2.65
N THR A 137 22.38 13.71 -1.58
CA THR A 137 22.73 15.02 -1.01
C THR A 137 23.94 15.00 -0.09
N MET A 138 24.53 13.82 0.13
CA MET A 138 25.72 13.64 0.96
C MET A 138 26.87 13.05 0.16
N ARG A 139 28.10 13.43 0.53
CA ARG A 139 29.30 12.79 0.00
C ARG A 139 29.45 11.41 0.64
N HIS A 140 30.00 10.47 -0.11
CA HIS A 140 30.23 9.11 0.39
C HIS A 140 31.62 8.61 0.05
N PHE A 141 32.12 7.69 0.88
CA PHE A 141 33.32 6.92 0.59
C PHE A 141 32.90 5.52 0.09
N GLU A 142 33.54 5.03 -0.97
CA GLU A 142 33.26 3.70 -1.52
C GLU A 142 34.33 2.71 -1.05
N LYS A 143 33.90 1.69 -0.30
CA LYS A 143 34.78 0.63 0.21
C LYS A 143 34.43 -0.70 -0.43
N SER A 144 35.42 -1.46 -0.90
CA SER A 144 35.21 -2.82 -1.38
C SER A 144 34.69 -3.70 -0.25
N ASN A 145 33.62 -4.45 -0.51
CA ASN A 145 33.06 -5.40 0.44
C ASN A 145 33.60 -6.81 0.20
N GLN A 146 33.43 -7.69 1.20
CA GLN A 146 33.88 -9.09 1.12
C GLN A 146 33.14 -9.95 0.08
N TYR A 147 32.05 -9.45 -0.50
CA TYR A 147 31.20 -10.14 -1.47
C TYR A 147 31.43 -9.65 -2.92
N GLY A 148 32.53 -8.93 -3.18
CA GLY A 148 32.88 -8.46 -4.52
C GLY A 148 32.10 -7.25 -5.03
N GLY A 149 31.40 -6.53 -4.14
CA GLY A 149 30.72 -5.26 -4.43
C GLY A 149 31.35 -4.07 -3.70
N GLN A 150 30.77 -2.88 -3.88
CA GLN A 150 31.14 -1.67 -3.14
C GLN A 150 30.07 -1.33 -2.09
N THR A 151 30.52 -0.97 -0.90
CA THR A 151 29.69 -0.41 0.18
C THR A 151 29.93 1.09 0.25
N LYS A 152 28.86 1.87 0.25
CA LYS A 152 28.91 3.32 0.46
C LYS A 152 28.86 3.63 1.96
N LEU A 153 29.87 4.34 2.44
CA LEU A 153 29.98 4.85 3.80
C LEU A 153 29.71 6.35 3.80
N PHE A 154 28.80 6.78 4.67
CA PHE A 154 28.40 8.17 4.86
C PHE A 154 28.80 8.62 6.27
N PRO A 155 29.23 9.87 6.48
CA PRO A 155 29.48 10.39 7.82
C PRO A 155 28.18 10.40 8.64
N ALA A 156 28.21 9.83 9.84
CA ALA A 156 27.02 9.68 10.70
C ALA A 156 26.37 11.04 11.04
N VAL A 157 27.20 12.07 11.23
CA VAL A 157 26.76 13.44 11.50
C VAL A 157 25.94 14.01 10.34
N GLU A 158 26.41 13.83 9.09
CA GLU A 158 25.70 14.29 7.90
C GLU A 158 24.38 13.54 7.72
N VAL A 159 24.38 12.21 7.91
CA VAL A 159 23.18 11.38 7.83
C VAL A 159 22.11 11.83 8.84
N LYS A 160 22.52 12.11 10.08
CA LYS A 160 21.64 12.67 11.12
C LYS A 160 21.07 14.02 10.70
N ASN A 161 21.90 14.94 10.23
CA ASN A 161 21.47 16.27 9.82
C ASN A 161 20.46 16.24 8.67
N VAL A 162 20.66 15.36 7.67
CA VAL A 162 19.70 15.18 6.57
C VAL A 162 18.38 14.61 7.08
N ALA A 163 18.42 13.64 8.02
CA ALA A 163 17.22 13.11 8.64
C ALA A 163 16.47 14.19 9.43
N PHE A 164 17.14 14.93 10.32
CA PHE A 164 16.53 16.02 11.10
C PHE A 164 15.92 17.07 10.18
N ARG A 165 16.66 17.49 9.15
CA ARG A 165 16.17 18.44 8.17
C ARG A 165 14.89 17.96 7.46
N LYS A 166 14.82 16.70 7.07
CA LYS A 166 13.63 16.10 6.47
C LYS A 166 12.42 16.25 7.40
N TYR A 167 12.56 15.92 8.68
CA TYR A 167 11.49 16.05 9.66
C TYR A 167 11.09 17.51 9.91
N GLY A 168 12.05 18.42 10.02
CA GLY A 168 11.78 19.85 10.21
C GLY A 168 11.08 20.50 9.01
N LEU A 169 11.53 20.19 7.79
CA LEU A 169 10.89 20.70 6.56
C LEU A 169 9.49 20.12 6.37
N LEU A 170 9.28 18.84 6.68
CA LEU A 170 7.95 18.21 6.63
C LEU A 170 6.99 18.76 7.69
N ALA A 171 7.50 19.30 8.79
CA ALA A 171 6.71 20.05 9.78
C ALA A 171 6.34 21.47 9.32
N GLY A 172 6.78 21.90 8.13
CA GLY A 172 6.45 23.20 7.55
C GLY A 172 7.33 24.35 8.05
N LEU A 173 8.45 24.05 8.72
CA LEU A 173 9.39 25.05 9.20
C LEU A 173 10.19 25.66 8.05
N THR A 174 10.52 26.94 8.18
CA THR A 174 11.25 27.68 7.15
C THR A 174 12.69 27.99 7.52
N ASP A 175 12.96 28.12 8.82
CA ASP A 175 14.19 28.64 9.34
C ASP A 175 15.16 27.51 9.65
N GLU A 176 16.38 27.64 9.16
CA GLU A 176 17.37 26.56 9.13
C GLU A 176 17.67 25.97 10.52
N GLN A 177 17.86 26.83 11.51
CA GLN A 177 18.13 26.40 12.89
C GLN A 177 16.92 25.72 13.52
N GLU A 178 15.70 26.22 13.24
CA GLU A 178 14.48 25.59 13.74
C GLU A 178 14.22 24.24 13.06
N ILE A 179 14.49 24.14 11.77
CA ILE A 179 14.35 22.91 10.98
C ILE A 179 15.20 21.80 11.61
N LEU A 180 16.46 22.08 11.92
CA LEU A 180 17.34 21.09 12.53
C LEU A 180 16.91 20.76 13.97
N LYS A 181 16.66 21.77 14.81
CA LYS A 181 16.29 21.56 16.21
C LYS A 181 14.97 20.81 16.39
N LYS A 182 13.89 21.25 15.75
CA LYS A 182 12.59 20.55 15.82
C LYS A 182 12.64 19.22 15.06
N GLY A 183 13.46 19.14 14.01
CA GLY A 183 13.73 17.91 13.28
C GLY A 183 14.34 16.83 14.16
N GLU A 184 15.34 17.19 14.98
CA GLU A 184 15.97 16.33 15.98
C GLU A 184 14.94 15.87 17.01
N GLU A 185 14.19 16.79 17.62
CA GLU A 185 13.16 16.44 18.61
C GLU A 185 12.08 15.49 18.05
N MET A 186 11.65 15.67 16.80
CA MET A 186 10.67 14.79 16.17
C MET A 186 11.28 13.43 15.82
N TRP A 187 12.51 13.41 15.31
CA TRP A 187 13.21 12.18 15.02
C TRP A 187 13.44 11.36 16.28
N GLU A 188 13.88 11.97 17.38
CA GLU A 188 14.07 11.28 18.66
C GLU A 188 12.77 10.67 19.18
N LYS A 189 11.63 11.37 19.07
CA LYS A 189 10.33 10.83 19.48
C LYS A 189 9.91 9.61 18.66
N GLU A 190 10.06 9.67 17.34
CA GLU A 190 9.72 8.53 16.46
C GLU A 190 10.72 7.38 16.60
N TYR A 191 12.01 7.69 16.68
CA TYR A 191 13.08 6.71 16.73
C TYR A 191 13.20 6.05 18.11
N ALA A 192 12.98 6.78 19.20
CA ALA A 192 12.86 6.20 20.54
C ALA A 192 11.70 5.18 20.59
N ALA A 193 10.56 5.50 19.98
CA ALA A 193 9.44 4.57 19.88
C ALA A 193 9.80 3.32 19.05
N LEU A 194 10.57 3.47 17.96
CA LEU A 194 11.07 2.35 17.15
C LEU A 194 12.09 1.49 17.89
N ILE A 195 13.02 2.10 18.65
CA ILE A 195 13.98 1.38 19.48
C ILE A 195 13.26 0.59 20.57
N GLU A 196 12.30 1.20 21.27
CA GLU A 196 11.49 0.49 22.27
C GLU A 196 10.80 -0.72 21.66
N LEU A 197 10.16 -0.56 20.50
CA LEU A 197 9.53 -1.67 19.77
C LEU A 197 10.51 -2.77 19.37
N ARG A 198 11.70 -2.39 18.87
CA ARG A 198 12.72 -3.36 18.45
C ARG A 198 13.31 -4.13 19.63
N ILE A 199 13.55 -3.46 20.76
CA ILE A 199 14.04 -4.12 21.99
C ILE A 199 12.99 -5.09 22.52
N ILE A 200 11.70 -4.71 22.51
CA ILE A 200 10.60 -5.57 22.96
C ILE A 200 10.46 -6.79 22.04
N SER A 201 10.49 -6.60 20.71
CA SER A 201 10.38 -7.69 19.73
C SER A 201 11.58 -8.66 19.78
N SER A 202 12.79 -8.14 20.00
CA SER A 202 14.00 -8.97 20.09
C SER A 202 14.07 -9.79 21.38
N ARG A 203 13.34 -9.40 22.43
CA ARG A 203 13.23 -10.17 23.69
C ARG A 203 12.17 -11.27 23.64
N GLY A 204 11.18 -11.17 22.76
CA GLY A 204 10.12 -12.20 22.61
C GLY A 204 10.49 -13.38 21.70
N SER A 205 11.57 -13.27 20.91
CA SER A 205 12.01 -14.29 19.96
C SER A 205 13.42 -14.80 20.30
N ARG A 206 13.58 -15.29 21.53
CA ARG A 206 14.61 -16.30 21.82
C ARG A 206 13.88 -17.53 22.29
N HIS A 207 13.68 -18.47 21.37
CA HIS A 207 13.41 -19.85 21.75
C HIS A 207 14.52 -20.29 22.72
N SER A 208 14.11 -20.60 23.95
CA SER A 208 14.90 -21.31 24.93
C SER A 208 15.10 -22.74 24.44
N ASN A 209 16.21 -22.99 23.76
CA ASN A 209 16.85 -24.31 23.79
C ASN A 209 18.17 -24.11 24.53
N ASP A 210 18.10 -24.10 25.86
CA ASP A 210 19.17 -24.68 26.65
C ASP A 210 18.67 -24.91 28.08
N ALA A 211 18.46 -26.19 28.36
CA ALA A 211 18.38 -26.70 29.71
C ALA A 211 19.81 -26.83 30.23
N GLN A 212 20.23 -25.95 31.13
CA GLN A 212 21.21 -26.29 32.15
C GLN A 212 20.98 -25.48 33.43
N SER A 213 20.98 -26.23 34.54
CA SER A 213 20.51 -25.89 35.87
C SER A 213 21.38 -24.87 36.64
N THR A 214 20.71 -23.83 37.18
CA THR A 214 20.76 -23.21 38.56
C THR A 214 22.10 -23.00 39.33
N PRO A 215 22.19 -22.14 40.40
CA PRO A 215 21.15 -21.33 41.08
C PRO A 215 21.50 -19.86 41.51
N LYS A 216 20.41 -19.09 41.74
CA LYS A 216 20.15 -18.05 42.77
C LYS A 216 20.94 -16.72 42.80
N LYS A 217 20.18 -15.62 42.58
CA LYS A 217 20.14 -14.47 43.50
C LYS A 217 18.75 -13.79 43.43
N PRO A 218 18.02 -13.59 44.55
CA PRO A 218 16.73 -12.90 44.52
C PRO A 218 16.98 -11.38 44.47
N LYS A 219 16.35 -10.69 43.53
CA LYS A 219 16.23 -9.23 43.56
C LYS A 219 14.78 -8.88 43.25
N GLU A 220 14.20 -8.13 44.19
CA GLU A 220 12.79 -7.75 44.29
C GLU A 220 12.20 -7.21 42.97
N GLU A 221 11.03 -7.75 42.64
CA GLU A 221 10.10 -7.16 41.68
C GLU A 221 9.43 -5.92 42.29
N PRO A 222 9.39 -4.78 41.58
CA PRO A 222 8.29 -3.84 41.74
C PRO A 222 7.12 -4.31 40.85
N ALA A 223 5.99 -4.60 41.50
CA ALA A 223 4.73 -4.94 40.86
C ALA A 223 4.33 -3.90 39.80
N SER A 224 4.47 -4.25 38.52
CA SER A 224 3.99 -3.42 37.42
C SER A 224 2.49 -3.64 37.24
N LYS A 225 1.72 -2.57 37.42
CA LYS A 225 0.28 -2.53 37.17
C LYS A 225 -0.04 -3.04 35.74
N PRO A 226 -1.10 -3.83 35.54
CA PRO A 226 -1.52 -4.28 34.22
C PRO A 226 -1.87 -3.07 33.35
N LYS A 227 -1.02 -2.77 32.36
CA LYS A 227 -1.32 -1.76 31.36
C LYS A 227 -2.41 -2.32 30.46
N THR A 228 -3.55 -1.63 30.41
CA THR A 228 -4.63 -1.94 29.48
C THR A 228 -4.09 -1.94 28.04
N PRO A 229 -4.38 -2.97 27.22
CA PRO A 229 -3.92 -3.02 25.85
C PRO A 229 -4.47 -1.83 25.07
N LYS A 230 -3.59 -1.06 24.41
CA LYS A 230 -3.99 0.05 23.54
C LYS A 230 -4.98 -0.48 22.49
N SER A 231 -6.07 0.26 22.26
CA SER A 231 -7.10 -0.09 21.28
C SER A 231 -6.49 -0.25 19.88
N LYS A 232 -6.60 -1.44 19.28
CA LYS A 232 -6.14 -1.71 17.91
C LYS A 232 -6.91 -0.83 16.93
N THR A 233 -6.19 -0.16 16.01
CA THR A 233 -6.81 0.60 14.91
C THR A 233 -7.60 -0.34 13.97
N PRO A 234 -8.62 0.13 13.23
CA PRO A 234 -9.37 -0.70 12.28
C PRO A 234 -8.50 -1.50 11.31
N LYS A 235 -7.42 -0.90 10.80
CA LYS A 235 -6.46 -1.58 9.92
C LYS A 235 -5.67 -2.68 10.65
N GLN A 236 -5.28 -2.45 11.90
CA GLN A 236 -4.62 -3.46 12.72
C GLN A 236 -5.58 -4.59 13.13
N ARG A 237 -6.87 -4.28 13.35
CA ARG A 237 -7.91 -5.29 13.58
C ARG A 237 -8.06 -6.19 12.35
N TRP A 238 -8.14 -5.61 11.15
CA TRP A 238 -8.18 -6.38 9.91
C TRP A 238 -6.91 -7.22 9.68
N ALA A 239 -5.72 -6.65 9.89
CA ALA A 239 -4.48 -7.40 9.75
C ALA A 239 -4.42 -8.59 10.72
N ALA A 240 -4.84 -8.39 11.98
CA ALA A 240 -4.92 -9.47 12.97
C ALA A 240 -5.94 -10.54 12.56
N TYR A 241 -7.09 -10.15 12.00
CA TYR A 241 -8.08 -11.09 11.48
C TYR A 241 -7.51 -11.96 10.37
N VAL A 242 -6.84 -11.36 9.39
CA VAL A 242 -6.20 -12.10 8.28
C VAL A 242 -5.13 -13.06 8.81
N GLU A 243 -4.33 -12.63 9.79
CA GLU A 243 -3.28 -13.45 10.41
C GLU A 243 -3.84 -14.63 11.21
N GLU A 244 -4.93 -14.43 11.94
CA GLU A 244 -5.62 -15.47 12.71
C GLU A 244 -6.34 -16.49 11.82
N HIS A 245 -6.82 -16.06 10.65
CA HIS A 245 -7.61 -16.87 9.73
C HIS A 245 -6.80 -17.35 8.51
N ILE A 246 -5.47 -17.36 8.57
CA ILE A 246 -4.66 -17.89 7.45
C ILE A 246 -4.99 -19.38 7.29
N VAL A 247 -5.59 -19.70 6.14
CA VAL A 247 -5.96 -21.06 5.75
C VAL A 247 -4.75 -21.83 5.18
N GLY A 248 -3.68 -21.12 4.82
CA GLY A 248 -2.45 -21.70 4.28
C GLY A 248 -2.64 -22.23 2.85
N ASP A 249 -2.05 -23.39 2.56
CA ASP A 249 -2.13 -24.05 1.25
C ASP A 249 -3.35 -24.99 1.12
N GLN A 250 -4.43 -24.75 1.88
CA GLN A 250 -5.65 -25.54 1.75
C GLN A 250 -6.25 -25.32 0.34
N LYS A 251 -6.35 -26.43 -0.39
CA LYS A 251 -6.91 -26.48 -1.75
C LYS A 251 -8.34 -26.98 -1.70
N LEU A 252 -9.20 -26.39 -2.51
CA LEU A 252 -10.51 -26.95 -2.79
C LEU A 252 -10.33 -28.25 -3.61
N SER A 253 -11.08 -29.29 -3.27
CA SER A 253 -11.07 -30.57 -3.99
C SER A 253 -11.75 -30.47 -5.36
N GLU A 254 -12.72 -29.57 -5.47
CA GLU A 254 -13.55 -29.38 -6.67
C GLU A 254 -13.45 -27.94 -7.16
N GLU A 255 -13.60 -27.76 -8.47
CA GLU A 255 -13.65 -26.44 -9.08
C GLU A 255 -14.95 -25.74 -8.64
N PRO A 256 -14.87 -24.52 -8.06
CA PRO A 256 -16.07 -23.80 -7.64
C PRO A 256 -16.91 -23.39 -8.86
N GLU A 257 -18.22 -23.67 -8.83
CA GLU A 257 -19.17 -23.31 -9.89
C GLU A 257 -19.11 -21.81 -10.21
N ASP A 258 -19.20 -20.98 -9.17
CA ASP A 258 -18.98 -19.53 -9.24
C ASP A 258 -17.58 -19.17 -8.76
N GLY A 259 -16.58 -19.58 -9.54
CA GLY A 259 -15.17 -19.26 -9.30
C GLY A 259 -14.82 -17.81 -9.66
N ILE A 260 -14.11 -17.11 -8.76
CA ILE A 260 -13.50 -15.80 -9.04
C ILE A 260 -11.98 -15.87 -8.87
N ASN A 261 -11.22 -15.23 -9.77
CA ASN A 261 -9.77 -15.17 -9.69
C ASN A 261 -9.28 -13.96 -8.87
N GLN A 262 -7.99 -13.94 -8.50
CA GLN A 262 -7.40 -12.84 -7.71
C GLN A 262 -7.57 -11.45 -8.34
N SER A 263 -7.44 -11.33 -9.67
CA SER A 263 -7.57 -10.05 -10.38
C SER A 263 -8.99 -9.52 -10.29
N ASP A 264 -9.98 -10.39 -10.49
CA ASP A 264 -11.40 -10.05 -10.41
C ASP A 264 -11.82 -9.77 -8.96
N SER A 265 -11.26 -10.50 -7.98
CA SER A 265 -11.46 -10.19 -6.55
C SER A 265 -10.96 -8.78 -6.21
N LYS A 266 -9.80 -8.38 -6.73
CA LYS A 266 -9.27 -7.03 -6.55
C LYS A 266 -10.14 -5.98 -7.25
N ALA A 267 -10.57 -6.24 -8.48
CA ALA A 267 -11.36 -5.30 -9.27
C ALA A 267 -12.77 -5.09 -8.70
N ASN A 268 -13.45 -6.16 -8.30
CA ASN A 268 -14.84 -6.11 -7.87
C ASN A 268 -15.00 -5.85 -6.36
N PHE A 269 -14.05 -6.31 -5.53
CA PHE A 269 -14.20 -6.31 -4.07
C PHE A 269 -13.07 -5.58 -3.32
N GLN A 270 -12.10 -5.00 -4.02
CA GLN A 270 -10.94 -4.30 -3.42
C GLN A 270 -10.15 -5.18 -2.41
N LEU A 271 -10.18 -6.50 -2.63
CA LEU A 271 -9.38 -7.46 -1.88
C LEU A 271 -7.99 -7.59 -2.49
N LEU A 272 -6.97 -7.48 -1.66
CA LEU A 272 -5.58 -7.68 -2.05
C LEU A 272 -5.21 -9.17 -2.00
N PRO A 273 -4.15 -9.61 -2.71
CA PRO A 273 -3.70 -11.00 -2.64
C PRO A 273 -3.43 -11.48 -1.21
N GLY A 274 -2.95 -10.59 -0.34
CA GLY A 274 -2.72 -10.88 1.07
C GLY A 274 -4.00 -11.05 1.90
N ASP A 275 -5.15 -10.52 1.45
CA ASP A 275 -6.42 -10.77 2.14
C ASP A 275 -6.96 -12.16 1.77
N LEU A 276 -6.73 -12.63 0.54
CA LEU A 276 -7.27 -13.89 0.02
C LEU A 276 -6.59 -15.15 0.60
N VAL A 277 -5.53 -15.00 1.40
CA VAL A 277 -4.84 -16.13 2.06
C VAL A 277 -5.67 -16.79 3.16
N CYS A 278 -6.75 -16.13 3.60
CA CYS A 278 -7.70 -16.69 4.55
C CYS A 278 -8.82 -17.50 3.88
N LEU A 279 -8.75 -17.71 2.55
CA LEU A 279 -9.74 -18.48 1.81
C LEU A 279 -9.08 -19.71 1.14
N PRO A 280 -9.77 -20.88 1.14
CA PRO A 280 -9.33 -22.02 0.35
C PRO A 280 -9.45 -21.69 -1.15
N HIS A 281 -8.59 -22.28 -1.97
CA HIS A 281 -8.55 -22.00 -3.41
C HIS A 281 -8.43 -23.26 -4.25
N PHE A 282 -9.00 -23.23 -5.46
CA PHE A 282 -8.81 -24.24 -6.48
C PHE A 282 -7.70 -23.81 -7.46
N PRO A 283 -6.62 -24.58 -7.63
CA PRO A 283 -5.57 -24.27 -8.61
C PRO A 283 -6.03 -24.66 -10.02
N LYS A 284 -6.31 -23.67 -10.88
CA LYS A 284 -6.69 -23.89 -12.29
C LYS A 284 -5.53 -23.59 -13.24
N PRO A 285 -5.06 -24.56 -14.05
CA PRO A 285 -4.05 -24.31 -15.07
C PRO A 285 -4.55 -23.31 -16.12
N ASN A 286 -3.76 -22.29 -16.40
CA ASN A 286 -4.04 -21.30 -17.43
C ASN A 286 -3.29 -21.68 -18.71
N GLN A 287 -3.99 -22.30 -19.66
CA GLN A 287 -3.40 -22.77 -20.91
C GLN A 287 -2.73 -21.65 -21.73
N LYS A 288 -3.19 -20.41 -21.60
CA LYS A 288 -2.68 -19.28 -22.38
C LYS A 288 -1.28 -18.82 -21.93
N TYR A 289 -0.97 -18.94 -20.65
CA TYR A 289 0.27 -18.39 -20.07
C TYR A 289 1.13 -19.44 -19.36
N GLY A 290 0.70 -20.71 -19.32
CA GLY A 290 1.44 -21.79 -18.66
C GLY A 290 1.56 -21.64 -17.14
N ASN A 291 0.78 -20.75 -16.53
CA ASN A 291 0.76 -20.54 -15.08
C ASN A 291 -0.51 -21.10 -14.43
N THR A 292 -0.52 -21.23 -13.10
CA THR A 292 -1.70 -21.67 -12.35
C THR A 292 -2.41 -20.47 -11.76
N THR A 293 -3.69 -20.31 -12.10
CA THR A 293 -4.56 -19.28 -11.52
C THR A 293 -5.26 -19.84 -10.28
N LYS A 294 -5.28 -19.08 -9.18
CA LYS A 294 -6.07 -19.42 -7.99
C LYS A 294 -7.53 -18.98 -8.19
N LEU A 295 -8.47 -19.92 -8.12
CA LEU A 295 -9.90 -19.65 -8.10
C LEU A 295 -10.45 -19.79 -6.68
N PHE A 296 -11.29 -18.84 -6.28
CA PHE A 296 -11.96 -18.83 -4.98
C PHE A 296 -13.47 -18.90 -5.20
N LYS A 297 -14.22 -19.43 -4.23
CA LYS A 297 -15.68 -19.33 -4.25
C LYS A 297 -16.09 -17.86 -4.16
N LYS A 298 -16.87 -17.37 -5.12
CA LYS A 298 -17.30 -15.96 -5.16
C LYS A 298 -18.07 -15.53 -3.90
N ALA A 299 -18.91 -16.42 -3.36
CA ALA A 299 -19.64 -16.17 -2.12
C ALA A 299 -18.70 -15.89 -0.93
N ASP A 300 -17.63 -16.69 -0.79
CA ASP A 300 -16.66 -16.54 0.30
C ASP A 300 -15.83 -15.25 0.14
N VAL A 301 -15.42 -14.94 -1.10
CA VAL A 301 -14.73 -13.67 -1.42
C VAL A 301 -15.62 -12.46 -1.10
N GLN A 302 -16.91 -12.54 -1.42
CA GLN A 302 -17.88 -11.48 -1.15
C GLN A 302 -18.10 -11.31 0.35
N ALA A 303 -18.27 -12.40 1.10
CA ALA A 303 -18.39 -12.37 2.55
C ALA A 303 -17.14 -11.75 3.22
N LEU A 304 -15.95 -12.12 2.74
CA LEU A 304 -14.69 -11.55 3.21
C LEU A 304 -14.60 -10.05 2.94
N ALA A 305 -15.04 -9.61 1.76
CA ALA A 305 -15.07 -8.19 1.39
C ALA A 305 -16.00 -7.38 2.30
N TYR A 306 -17.18 -7.92 2.62
CA TYR A 306 -18.14 -7.30 3.53
C TYR A 306 -17.58 -7.17 4.93
N ARG A 307 -16.96 -8.24 5.45
CA ARG A 307 -16.27 -8.21 6.74
C ARG A 307 -15.18 -7.14 6.77
N LYS A 308 -14.31 -7.12 5.75
CA LYS A 308 -13.26 -6.10 5.61
C LYS A 308 -13.83 -4.68 5.64
N ALA A 309 -14.93 -4.44 4.93
CA ALA A 309 -15.57 -3.13 4.89
C ALA A 309 -16.09 -2.70 6.28
N VAL A 310 -16.75 -3.59 7.01
CA VAL A 310 -17.23 -3.34 8.38
C VAL A 310 -16.08 -3.08 9.34
N THR A 311 -15.06 -3.94 9.32
CA THR A 311 -13.88 -3.80 10.19
C THR A 311 -13.16 -2.48 9.94
N ILE A 312 -12.95 -2.10 8.67
CA ILE A 312 -12.27 -0.85 8.31
C ILE A 312 -13.13 0.38 8.67
N ALA A 313 -14.46 0.27 8.55
CA ALA A 313 -15.39 1.33 8.97
C ALA A 313 -15.43 1.52 10.50
N GLY A 314 -14.83 0.61 11.29
CA GLY A 314 -14.83 0.67 12.75
C GLY A 314 -16.20 0.41 13.36
N ILE A 315 -17.09 -0.26 12.62
CA ILE A 315 -18.37 -0.73 13.14
C ILE A 315 -18.05 -1.99 13.95
N GLU A 316 -18.17 -1.92 15.27
CA GLU A 316 -17.83 -3.04 16.15
C GLU A 316 -18.80 -4.21 15.91
N GLU A 317 -18.23 -5.42 15.75
CA GLU A 317 -18.95 -6.68 15.52
C GLU A 317 -19.58 -7.20 16.83
N ASP A 318 -20.32 -6.36 17.56
CA ASP A 318 -21.05 -6.79 18.76
C ASP A 318 -22.36 -7.53 18.41
N GLY A 319 -22.55 -7.88 17.13
CA GLY A 319 -23.74 -8.53 16.60
C GLY A 319 -23.41 -9.80 15.81
N ASP A 320 -24.45 -10.57 15.48
CA ASP A 320 -24.34 -11.79 14.69
C ASP A 320 -23.61 -11.53 13.34
N VAL A 321 -22.88 -12.53 12.86
CA VAL A 321 -22.10 -12.49 11.61
C VAL A 321 -22.98 -12.06 10.44
N GLN A 322 -24.25 -12.46 10.44
CA GLN A 322 -25.23 -12.07 9.42
C GLN A 322 -25.54 -10.56 9.41
N ASP A 323 -25.60 -9.92 10.57
CA ASP A 323 -25.84 -8.48 10.68
C ASP A 323 -24.61 -7.71 10.14
N SER A 324 -23.41 -8.21 10.44
CA SER A 324 -22.15 -7.65 9.90
C SER A 324 -22.07 -7.80 8.38
N LEU A 325 -22.46 -8.94 7.81
CA LEU A 325 -22.50 -9.13 6.36
C LEU A 325 -23.51 -8.18 5.69
N SER A 326 -24.70 -8.02 6.28
CA SER A 326 -25.73 -7.10 5.76
C SER A 326 -25.25 -5.64 5.77
N LYS A 327 -24.58 -5.20 6.84
CA LYS A 327 -23.98 -3.87 6.93
C LYS A 327 -22.85 -3.69 5.92
N GLY A 328 -21.98 -4.68 5.78
CA GLY A 328 -20.89 -4.69 4.81
C GLY A 328 -21.38 -4.60 3.36
N GLN A 329 -22.48 -5.30 3.04
CA GLN A 329 -23.14 -5.20 1.74
C GLN A 329 -23.62 -3.77 1.46
N GLY A 330 -24.22 -3.09 2.44
CA GLY A 330 -24.62 -1.69 2.30
C GLY A 330 -23.43 -0.75 2.02
N LEU A 331 -22.30 -0.96 2.69
CA LEU A 331 -21.09 -0.16 2.52
C LEU A 331 -20.44 -0.35 1.14
N LEU A 332 -20.34 -1.60 0.69
CA LEU A 332 -19.73 -1.94 -0.60
C LEU A 332 -20.67 -1.60 -1.77
N GLY A 333 -21.96 -1.88 -1.62
CA GLY A 333 -22.99 -1.58 -2.63
C GLY A 333 -23.20 -0.08 -2.86
N SER A 334 -23.04 0.74 -1.81
CA SER A 334 -23.15 2.20 -1.94
C SER A 334 -21.95 2.85 -2.64
N THR A 335 -20.83 2.14 -2.81
CA THR A 335 -19.58 2.70 -3.34
C THR A 335 -19.18 2.13 -4.71
N GLY A 336 -19.87 1.09 -5.21
CA GLY A 336 -19.35 0.24 -6.30
C GLY A 336 -20.17 0.09 -7.60
N SER A 337 -21.30 0.77 -7.80
CA SER A 337 -22.09 0.60 -9.05
C SER A 337 -21.85 1.76 -10.05
N ALA A 338 -20.64 1.88 -10.60
CA ALA A 338 -20.35 2.84 -11.67
C ALA A 338 -19.50 2.29 -12.84
N THR A 339 -19.00 1.05 -12.78
CA THR A 339 -18.12 0.53 -13.84
C THR A 339 -18.35 -0.95 -14.13
N SER A 340 -19.50 -1.29 -14.74
CA SER A 340 -19.63 -2.49 -15.55
C SER A 340 -20.58 -2.22 -16.71
N LYS A 341 -20.01 -1.75 -17.83
CA LYS A 341 -20.65 -1.93 -19.15
C LYS A 341 -20.42 -3.39 -19.53
N THR A 342 -21.38 -4.25 -19.21
CA THR A 342 -21.53 -5.56 -19.83
C THR A 342 -21.77 -5.36 -21.32
N LYS A 343 -20.88 -5.91 -22.14
CA LYS A 343 -21.05 -6.04 -23.58
C LYS A 343 -21.67 -7.41 -23.79
N ASP A 344 -23.01 -7.46 -23.82
CA ASP A 344 -23.73 -8.66 -24.20
C ASP A 344 -23.37 -8.99 -25.65
N VAL A 345 -22.65 -10.10 -25.83
CA VAL A 345 -22.48 -10.76 -27.12
C VAL A 345 -23.61 -11.77 -27.21
N THR A 346 -24.73 -11.32 -27.74
CA THR A 346 -25.83 -12.19 -28.18
C THR A 346 -25.32 -12.97 -29.39
N GLY A 347 -24.98 -14.24 -29.18
CA GLY A 347 -24.73 -15.19 -30.26
C GLY A 347 -26.05 -15.49 -30.96
N ALA A 348 -26.23 -14.94 -32.16
CA ALA A 348 -27.28 -15.37 -33.06
C ALA A 348 -26.91 -16.76 -33.61
N GLN A 349 -27.72 -17.77 -33.29
CA GLN A 349 -27.76 -19.02 -34.04
C GLN A 349 -28.42 -18.72 -35.39
N GLU A 350 -27.64 -18.81 -36.46
CA GLU A 350 -28.16 -18.82 -37.82
C GLU A 350 -28.40 -20.29 -38.21
N SER A 351 -29.67 -20.68 -38.17
CA SER A 351 -30.17 -21.93 -38.74
C SER A 351 -30.40 -21.72 -40.23
N THR A 352 -29.51 -22.24 -41.07
CA THR A 352 -29.77 -22.42 -42.51
C THR A 352 -30.33 -23.82 -42.75
N ALA A 353 -31.60 -23.87 -43.13
CA ALA A 353 -32.29 -24.99 -43.75
C ALA A 353 -33.04 -24.50 -44.99
N GLN A 354 -33.17 -25.39 -45.98
CA GLN A 354 -33.86 -25.26 -47.30
C GLN A 354 -33.09 -24.44 -48.35
N GLU A 355 -33.04 -24.80 -49.64
CA GLU A 355 -33.68 -25.84 -50.45
C GLU A 355 -32.94 -25.92 -51.81
N ASP A 356 -33.28 -26.96 -52.58
CA ASP A 356 -32.82 -27.39 -53.92
C ASP A 356 -31.50 -28.16 -54.05
#